data_AF-A0AAJ5E9Z3-F1
#
_entry.id   AF-A0AAJ5E9Z3-F1
#
_cell.length_a   1.000
_cell.length_b   1.000
_cell.length_c   1.000
_cell.angle_alpha   90.00
_cell.angle_beta   90.00
_cell.angle_gamma   90.00
#
_symmetry.space_group_name_H-M   'P 1'
#
loop_
_entity.id
_entity.type
_entity.pdbx_description
1 polymer ?
#
loop_
_entity_poly.entity_id
_entity_poly.type
_entity_poly.pdbx_seq_one_letter_code
_entity_poly.pdbx_strand_id
1 'polypeptide(L)'
;MRKGLFIGINHYAHVSPLSGCNNDAMAMASVLERHANGRPNFSSKVLTSAEDDLSLSTMKQHIQSLFSGDCDVALLYFAGHGQFDTSIDEGLLIPQDFAPGGDGIRISDILSWADNAPHIKNKIIILDCCQAGAAAAMRGLRGGSSVIGEGMTILTACKKDQVALEGRGHGVFTDLLLQALHGGAANVLGKVTPGSVYSFVDNALGAWEQRPVFKTNVSQFVPLREVTPLIAEETLRKLKDWFPEPSHVFALDPSYEPTEAAFDPEHGEVFAQLQKCNRHSLIEPVDAEHMYYAALNSTGCRLTALGAYYRELAIKGHF
;
A
#
# COMPACT_ATOMS: atom_id res chain seq x y z
N MET A 1 -9.23 -11.81 11.19
CA MET A 1 -9.56 -12.29 9.83
C MET A 1 -9.56 -11.13 8.84
N ARG A 2 -9.02 -11.29 7.63
CA ARG A 2 -9.04 -10.25 6.57
C ARG A 2 -9.79 -10.78 5.33
N LYS A 3 -10.78 -10.04 4.83
CA LYS A 3 -11.56 -10.37 3.62
C LYS A 3 -11.14 -9.48 2.47
N GLY A 4 -10.96 -10.04 1.28
CA GLY A 4 -10.70 -9.28 0.05
C GLY A 4 -11.70 -9.67 -1.03
N LEU A 5 -12.33 -8.70 -1.67
CA LEU A 5 -13.16 -8.87 -2.86
C LEU A 5 -12.51 -8.11 -4.01
N PHE A 6 -12.17 -8.83 -5.07
CA PHE A 6 -11.46 -8.31 -6.24
C PHE A 6 -12.34 -8.50 -7.46
N ILE A 7 -12.82 -7.40 -8.04
CA ILE A 7 -13.74 -7.41 -9.18
C ILE A 7 -13.03 -6.81 -10.39
N GLY A 8 -13.00 -7.55 -11.51
CA GLY A 8 -12.45 -7.08 -12.78
C GLY A 8 -13.46 -7.27 -13.92
N ILE A 9 -13.74 -6.22 -14.68
CA ILE A 9 -14.67 -6.28 -15.82
C ILE A 9 -14.00 -5.79 -17.10
N ASN A 10 -13.84 -6.72 -18.03
CA ASN A 10 -13.37 -6.48 -19.40
C ASN A 10 -14.54 -6.47 -20.38
N HIS A 11 -15.45 -7.45 -20.28
CA HIS A 11 -16.55 -7.61 -21.23
C HIS A 11 -17.82 -6.96 -20.69
N TYR A 12 -18.41 -6.06 -21.49
CA TYR A 12 -19.65 -5.35 -21.22
C TYR A 12 -20.67 -5.63 -22.33
N ALA A 13 -21.96 -5.69 -21.98
CA ALA A 13 -23.03 -6.01 -22.93
C ALA A 13 -23.32 -4.86 -23.91
N HIS A 14 -23.25 -3.61 -23.43
CA HIS A 14 -23.65 -2.42 -24.20
C HIS A 14 -22.62 -1.28 -24.19
N VAL A 15 -21.48 -1.47 -23.52
CA VAL A 15 -20.39 -0.50 -23.42
C VAL A 15 -19.14 -1.10 -24.05
N SER A 16 -18.21 -0.26 -24.52
CA SER A 16 -16.94 -0.73 -25.10
C SER A 16 -16.16 -1.61 -24.12
N PRO A 17 -15.58 -2.74 -24.58
CA PRO A 17 -14.82 -3.63 -23.72
C PRO A 17 -13.47 -3.01 -23.29
N LEU A 18 -12.89 -3.60 -22.25
CA LEU A 18 -11.54 -3.35 -21.73
C LEU A 18 -10.72 -4.65 -21.79
N SER A 19 -9.40 -4.57 -21.65
CA SER A 19 -8.51 -5.76 -21.73
C SER A 19 -7.71 -6.04 -20.45
N GLY A 20 -7.39 -5.03 -19.63
CA GLY A 20 -6.58 -5.22 -18.42
C GLY A 20 -7.29 -5.59 -17.12
N CYS A 21 -8.59 -5.29 -16.96
CA CYS A 21 -9.26 -5.29 -15.66
C CYS A 21 -9.40 -6.69 -15.02
N ASN A 22 -9.62 -7.74 -15.82
CA ASN A 22 -9.63 -9.11 -15.30
C ASN A 22 -8.24 -9.49 -14.72
N ASN A 23 -7.16 -9.17 -15.44
CA ASN A 23 -5.79 -9.44 -14.99
C ASN A 23 -5.42 -8.65 -13.75
N ASP A 24 -5.84 -7.39 -13.70
CA ASP A 24 -5.65 -6.49 -12.57
C ASP A 24 -6.27 -7.07 -11.28
N ALA A 25 -7.53 -7.52 -11.33
CA ALA A 25 -8.20 -8.14 -10.19
C ALA A 25 -7.50 -9.43 -9.73
N MET A 26 -7.10 -10.29 -10.67
CA MET A 26 -6.38 -11.53 -10.36
C MET A 26 -5.00 -11.27 -9.74
N ALA A 27 -4.23 -10.33 -10.28
CA ALA A 27 -2.91 -9.98 -9.78
C ALA A 27 -2.98 -9.36 -8.37
N MET A 28 -3.93 -8.44 -8.15
CA MET A 28 -4.15 -7.83 -6.84
C MET A 28 -4.58 -8.86 -5.79
N ALA A 29 -5.45 -9.80 -6.16
CA ALA A 29 -5.84 -10.90 -5.27
C ALA A 29 -4.65 -11.80 -4.93
N SER A 30 -3.86 -12.18 -5.94
CA SER A 30 -2.69 -13.06 -5.78
C SER A 30 -1.63 -12.43 -4.87
N VAL A 31 -1.28 -11.16 -5.10
CA VAL A 31 -0.24 -10.50 -4.29
C VAL A 31 -0.67 -10.29 -2.84
N LEU A 32 -1.98 -10.10 -2.59
CA LEU A 32 -2.54 -9.87 -1.27
C LEU A 32 -2.98 -11.14 -0.54
N GLU A 33 -3.05 -12.29 -1.19
CA GLU A 33 -3.40 -13.57 -0.56
C GLU A 33 -2.37 -13.95 0.52
N ARG A 34 -1.09 -13.61 0.31
CA ARG A 34 0.02 -13.92 1.23
C ARG A 34 0.98 -12.76 1.45
N HIS A 35 1.54 -12.72 2.65
CA HIS A 35 2.74 -11.93 2.93
C HIS A 35 3.96 -12.53 2.20
N ALA A 36 5.05 -11.76 2.06
CA ALA A 36 6.24 -12.26 1.36
C ALA A 36 6.88 -13.48 2.04
N ASN A 37 6.67 -13.64 3.36
CA ASN A 37 7.10 -14.82 4.11
C ASN A 37 6.18 -16.03 3.98
N GLY A 38 5.18 -15.98 3.09
CA GLY A 38 4.27 -17.09 2.80
C GLY A 38 3.09 -17.25 3.77
N ARG A 39 3.05 -16.48 4.88
CA ARG A 39 1.88 -16.50 5.77
C ARG A 39 0.62 -16.02 5.05
N PRO A 40 -0.55 -16.62 5.29
CA PRO A 40 -1.82 -16.12 4.78
C PRO A 40 -2.06 -14.66 5.20
N ASN A 41 -2.68 -13.89 4.31
CA ASN A 41 -2.98 -12.48 4.52
C ASN A 41 -4.48 -12.19 4.32
N PHE A 42 -4.96 -12.05 3.08
CA PHE A 42 -6.38 -11.92 2.78
C PHE A 42 -7.00 -13.25 2.35
N SER A 43 -8.20 -13.55 2.87
CA SER A 43 -9.10 -14.52 2.25
C SER A 43 -9.78 -13.83 1.07
N SER A 44 -9.35 -14.18 -0.13
CA SER A 44 -9.67 -13.47 -1.36
C SER A 44 -10.81 -14.15 -2.12
N LYS A 45 -11.81 -13.36 -2.51
CA LYS A 45 -12.81 -13.70 -3.52
C LYS A 45 -12.54 -12.87 -4.77
N VAL A 46 -12.28 -13.54 -5.88
CA VAL A 46 -12.03 -12.91 -7.18
C VAL A 46 -13.25 -13.14 -8.06
N LEU A 47 -13.76 -12.09 -8.69
CA LEU A 47 -14.84 -12.16 -9.66
C LEU A 47 -14.40 -11.46 -10.93
N THR A 48 -14.43 -12.17 -12.06
CA THR A 48 -14.00 -11.62 -13.34
C THR A 48 -15.04 -11.85 -14.43
N SER A 49 -15.18 -10.89 -15.34
CA SER A 49 -16.07 -11.03 -16.50
C SER A 49 -15.68 -12.15 -17.50
N ALA A 50 -14.59 -12.88 -17.24
CA ALA A 50 -14.20 -14.07 -18.01
C ALA A 50 -14.90 -15.35 -17.50
N GLU A 51 -15.18 -15.43 -16.20
CA GLU A 51 -15.69 -16.65 -15.55
C GLU A 51 -17.03 -16.42 -14.83
N ASP A 52 -17.36 -15.18 -14.50
CA ASP A 52 -18.52 -14.81 -13.68
C ASP A 52 -19.50 -13.89 -14.44
N ASP A 53 -20.78 -13.97 -14.07
CA ASP A 53 -21.77 -12.95 -14.41
C ASP A 53 -21.63 -11.77 -13.44
N LEU A 54 -21.19 -10.63 -13.96
CA LEU A 54 -20.98 -9.41 -13.19
C LEU A 54 -22.10 -8.38 -13.44
N SER A 55 -23.34 -8.87 -13.45
CA SER A 55 -24.55 -8.05 -13.46
C SER A 55 -24.67 -7.15 -12.22
N LEU A 56 -25.48 -6.09 -12.33
CA LEU A 56 -25.71 -5.12 -11.25
C LEU A 56 -26.10 -5.79 -9.93
N SER A 57 -27.02 -6.77 -9.98
CA SER A 57 -27.51 -7.50 -8.82
C SER A 57 -26.41 -8.34 -8.17
N THR A 58 -25.65 -9.09 -8.96
CA THR A 58 -24.56 -9.96 -8.48
C THR A 58 -23.45 -9.15 -7.84
N MET A 59 -23.03 -8.06 -8.48
CA MET A 59 -22.03 -7.15 -7.90
C MET A 59 -22.50 -6.54 -6.59
N LYS A 60 -23.73 -6.01 -6.53
CA LYS A 60 -24.31 -5.46 -5.29
C LYS A 60 -24.31 -6.48 -4.16
N GLN A 61 -24.77 -7.70 -4.44
CA GLN A 61 -24.81 -8.78 -3.45
C GLN A 61 -23.41 -9.09 -2.89
N HIS A 62 -22.39 -9.16 -3.74
CA HIS A 62 -21.03 -9.46 -3.30
C HIS A 62 -20.39 -8.32 -2.51
N ILE A 63 -20.59 -7.07 -2.91
CA ILE A 63 -20.07 -5.92 -2.17
C ILE A 63 -20.76 -5.80 -0.79
N GLN A 64 -22.08 -5.99 -0.72
CA GLN A 64 -22.79 -6.03 0.56
C GLN A 64 -22.29 -7.17 1.45
N SER A 65 -22.06 -8.35 0.87
CA SER A 65 -21.50 -9.50 1.60
C SER A 65 -20.09 -9.23 2.13
N LEU A 66 -19.23 -8.53 1.38
CA LEU A 66 -17.90 -8.13 1.84
C LEU A 66 -17.98 -7.29 3.13
N PHE A 67 -18.89 -6.31 3.16
CA PHE A 67 -19.10 -5.42 4.30
C PHE A 67 -20.12 -5.98 5.32
N SER A 68 -20.27 -7.30 5.37
CA SER A 68 -21.13 -7.98 6.34
C SER A 68 -20.33 -8.88 7.29
N GLY A 69 -20.86 -9.07 8.49
CA GLY A 69 -20.27 -9.88 9.56
C GLY A 69 -18.95 -9.31 10.12
N ASP A 70 -18.22 -10.15 10.84
CA ASP A 70 -17.05 -9.73 11.62
C ASP A 70 -15.73 -10.01 10.90
N CYS A 71 -14.88 -8.99 10.74
CA CYS A 71 -13.49 -9.15 10.30
C CYS A 71 -12.64 -7.94 10.72
N ASP A 72 -11.31 -8.09 10.78
CA ASP A 72 -10.42 -6.99 11.13
C ASP A 72 -10.23 -6.01 9.97
N VAL A 73 -10.22 -6.54 8.74
CA VAL A 73 -10.04 -5.78 7.50
C VAL A 73 -10.95 -6.32 6.41
N ALA A 74 -11.71 -5.46 5.76
CA ALA A 74 -12.39 -5.73 4.51
C ALA A 74 -11.79 -4.86 3.40
N LEU A 75 -11.38 -5.48 2.30
CA LEU A 75 -10.82 -4.79 1.13
C LEU A 75 -11.71 -5.02 -0.09
N LEU A 76 -12.21 -3.95 -0.67
CA LEU A 76 -12.81 -3.94 -2.00
C LEU A 76 -11.78 -3.42 -3.00
N TYR A 77 -11.52 -4.19 -4.04
CA TYR A 77 -10.78 -3.76 -5.22
C TYR A 77 -11.68 -3.89 -6.45
N PHE A 78 -11.80 -2.83 -7.24
CA PHE A 78 -12.56 -2.82 -8.48
C PHE A 78 -11.72 -2.26 -9.63
N ALA A 79 -11.67 -3.00 -10.74
CA ALA A 79 -11.13 -2.54 -12.02
C ALA A 79 -12.20 -2.65 -13.11
N GLY A 80 -12.45 -1.55 -13.83
CA GLY A 80 -13.46 -1.51 -14.89
C GLY A 80 -13.88 -0.09 -15.27
N HIS A 81 -14.99 0.05 -15.97
CA HIS A 81 -15.60 1.35 -16.25
C HIS A 81 -16.21 1.97 -14.99
N GLY A 82 -16.07 3.29 -14.88
CA GLY A 82 -16.76 4.12 -13.90
C GLY A 82 -17.29 5.37 -14.58
N GLN A 83 -18.44 5.87 -14.14
CA GLN A 83 -19.07 7.05 -14.72
C GLN A 83 -19.35 8.08 -13.63
N PHE A 84 -19.36 9.37 -14.00
CA PHE A 84 -20.01 10.41 -13.20
C PHE A 84 -21.38 10.69 -13.75
N ASP A 85 -22.42 10.53 -12.94
CA ASP A 85 -23.75 11.01 -13.26
C ASP A 85 -23.94 12.42 -12.71
N THR A 86 -23.86 13.41 -13.59
CA THR A 86 -24.03 14.82 -13.23
C THR A 86 -25.46 15.19 -12.82
N SER A 87 -26.45 14.36 -13.12
CA SER A 87 -27.85 14.63 -12.75
C SER A 87 -28.11 14.40 -11.27
N ILE A 88 -27.39 13.44 -10.67
CA ILE A 88 -27.48 13.08 -9.26
C ILE A 88 -26.20 13.39 -8.48
N ASP A 89 -25.18 13.96 -9.15
CA ASP A 89 -23.86 14.30 -8.58
C ASP A 89 -23.14 13.08 -7.96
N GLU A 90 -23.27 11.91 -8.60
CA GLU A 90 -22.79 10.62 -8.07
C GLU A 90 -21.79 9.92 -8.99
N GLY A 91 -20.85 9.21 -8.36
CA GLY A 91 -19.94 8.30 -9.06
C GLY A 91 -20.54 6.90 -9.10
N LEU A 92 -20.50 6.27 -10.27
CA LEU A 92 -21.07 4.95 -10.51
C LEU A 92 -19.96 3.96 -10.93
N LEU A 93 -19.96 2.77 -10.34
CA LEU A 93 -19.29 1.60 -10.92
C LEU A 93 -20.23 0.96 -11.94
N ILE A 94 -19.70 0.67 -13.13
CA ILE A 94 -20.47 0.16 -14.25
C ILE A 94 -20.44 -1.37 -14.24
N PRO A 95 -21.59 -2.06 -14.08
CA PRO A 95 -21.67 -3.51 -14.18
C PRO A 95 -21.66 -4.00 -15.62
N GLN A 96 -21.52 -5.31 -15.81
CA GLN A 96 -21.43 -5.95 -17.13
C GLN A 96 -22.71 -5.76 -17.98
N ASP A 97 -23.87 -5.74 -17.34
CA ASP A 97 -25.20 -5.59 -17.95
C ASP A 97 -25.65 -4.13 -18.09
N PHE A 98 -24.76 -3.16 -17.85
CA PHE A 98 -25.10 -1.74 -17.94
C PHE A 98 -25.53 -1.35 -19.36
N ALA A 99 -26.75 -0.83 -19.48
CA ALA A 99 -27.30 -0.28 -20.72
C ALA A 99 -27.27 1.27 -20.71
N PRO A 100 -27.31 1.93 -21.88
CA PRO A 100 -27.43 3.39 -21.94
C PRO A 100 -28.66 3.89 -21.15
N GLY A 101 -28.44 4.72 -20.13
CA GLY A 101 -29.47 5.19 -19.21
C GLY A 101 -29.87 4.18 -18.12
N GLY A 102 -29.16 3.06 -18.00
CA GLY A 102 -29.31 2.08 -16.94
C GLY A 102 -28.61 2.50 -15.64
N ASP A 103 -28.83 1.72 -14.58
CA ASP A 103 -28.28 1.97 -13.26
C ASP A 103 -26.89 1.35 -13.08
N GLY A 104 -25.98 2.11 -12.45
CA GLY A 104 -24.73 1.59 -11.90
C GLY A 104 -24.80 1.38 -10.38
N ILE A 105 -23.68 0.97 -9.78
CA ILE A 105 -23.53 0.95 -8.32
C ILE A 105 -22.96 2.29 -7.87
N ARG A 106 -23.72 3.05 -7.07
CA ARG A 106 -23.26 4.33 -6.55
C ARG A 106 -22.11 4.12 -5.57
N ILE A 107 -21.08 4.96 -5.67
CA ILE A 107 -19.99 4.95 -4.70
C ILE A 107 -20.53 5.28 -3.31
N SER A 108 -21.50 6.21 -3.18
CA SER A 108 -22.15 6.51 -1.91
C SER A 108 -22.85 5.30 -1.27
N ASP A 109 -23.46 4.42 -2.06
CA ASP A 109 -24.05 3.16 -1.55
C ASP A 109 -22.95 2.25 -0.97
N ILE A 110 -21.81 2.11 -1.67
CA ILE A 110 -20.66 1.31 -1.19
C ILE A 110 -20.11 1.88 0.11
N LEU A 111 -19.96 3.21 0.20
CA LEU A 111 -19.52 3.88 1.41
C LEU A 111 -20.52 3.67 2.55
N SER A 112 -21.82 3.75 2.26
CA SER A 112 -22.87 3.50 3.24
C SER A 112 -22.86 2.06 3.75
N TRP A 113 -22.68 1.06 2.89
CA TRP A 113 -22.57 -0.33 3.32
C TRP A 113 -21.33 -0.56 4.18
N ALA A 114 -20.20 0.05 3.81
CA ALA A 114 -18.97 -0.03 4.60
C ALA A 114 -19.08 0.68 5.96
N ASP A 115 -19.77 1.82 6.02
CA ASP A 115 -19.99 2.58 7.26
C ASP A 115 -20.93 1.84 8.21
N ASN A 116 -21.99 1.23 7.67
CA ASN A 116 -22.95 0.39 8.40
C ASN A 116 -22.39 -0.99 8.81
N ALA A 117 -21.07 -1.21 8.66
CA ALA A 117 -20.37 -2.41 9.11
C ALA A 117 -19.53 -2.12 10.36
N PRO A 118 -20.14 -1.92 11.54
CA PRO A 118 -19.43 -1.46 12.74
C PRO A 118 -18.42 -2.47 13.28
N HIS A 119 -18.60 -3.76 13.00
CA HIS A 119 -17.71 -4.83 13.45
C HIS A 119 -16.45 -4.99 12.59
N ILE A 120 -16.35 -4.23 11.49
CA ILE A 120 -15.17 -4.20 10.64
C ILE A 120 -14.29 -3.03 11.05
N LYS A 121 -13.09 -3.31 11.56
CA LYS A 121 -12.19 -2.25 12.07
C LYS A 121 -11.59 -1.39 10.95
N ASN A 122 -11.25 -2.01 9.82
CA ASN A 122 -10.64 -1.31 8.68
C ASN A 122 -11.37 -1.67 7.39
N LYS A 123 -11.94 -0.67 6.71
CA LYS A 123 -12.61 -0.80 5.42
C LYS A 123 -11.76 -0.11 4.37
N ILE A 124 -11.20 -0.87 3.44
CA ILE A 124 -10.29 -0.38 2.41
C ILE A 124 -10.98 -0.52 1.05
N ILE A 125 -11.10 0.58 0.32
CA ILE A 125 -11.74 0.61 -1.00
C ILE A 125 -10.73 1.14 -2.02
N ILE A 126 -10.38 0.31 -3.00
CA ILE A 126 -9.44 0.65 -4.07
C ILE A 126 -10.19 0.58 -5.40
N LEU A 127 -10.27 1.70 -6.12
CA LEU A 127 -11.01 1.81 -7.38
C LEU A 127 -10.06 2.16 -8.52
N ASP A 128 -9.77 1.22 -9.41
CA ASP A 128 -9.09 1.44 -10.69
C ASP A 128 -10.12 1.55 -11.83
N CYS A 129 -10.91 2.62 -11.82
CA CYS A 129 -11.90 2.86 -12.86
C CYS A 129 -11.63 4.13 -13.67
N CYS A 130 -11.80 4.01 -14.99
CA CYS A 130 -11.56 5.08 -15.94
C CYS A 130 -12.80 5.96 -16.06
N GLN A 131 -12.87 7.06 -15.30
CA GLN A 131 -13.31 8.38 -15.74
C GLN A 131 -13.13 9.37 -14.58
N ALA A 132 -13.17 10.66 -14.88
CA ALA A 132 -13.18 11.72 -13.88
C ALA A 132 -14.22 11.52 -12.77
N GLY A 133 -15.21 10.63 -12.92
CA GLY A 133 -16.34 10.43 -12.01
C GLY A 133 -16.08 9.83 -10.65
N ALA A 134 -15.20 8.83 -10.47
CA ALA A 134 -14.94 8.33 -9.11
C ALA A 134 -14.16 9.37 -8.28
N ALA A 135 -13.17 10.02 -8.89
CA ALA A 135 -12.41 11.10 -8.30
C ALA A 135 -13.24 12.40 -8.17
N ALA A 136 -14.13 12.71 -9.11
CA ALA A 136 -15.03 13.87 -9.07
C ALA A 136 -16.16 13.66 -8.07
N ALA A 137 -16.77 12.48 -7.98
CA ALA A 137 -17.69 12.11 -6.90
C ALA A 137 -17.00 12.24 -5.55
N MET A 138 -15.76 11.76 -5.43
CA MET A 138 -14.96 11.97 -4.23
C MET A 138 -14.65 13.45 -3.96
N ARG A 139 -14.46 14.28 -4.99
CA ARG A 139 -14.29 15.75 -4.83
C ARG A 139 -15.64 16.47 -4.58
N GLY A 140 -16.74 15.91 -5.05
CA GLY A 140 -18.13 16.37 -4.98
C GLY A 140 -18.87 15.95 -3.69
N LEU A 141 -18.34 14.97 -2.94
CA LEU A 141 -18.67 14.69 -1.53
C LEU A 141 -18.50 15.91 -0.58
N ARG A 142 -18.24 17.10 -1.11
CA ARG A 142 -18.42 18.42 -0.48
C ARG A 142 -19.90 18.76 -0.22
N GLY A 143 -20.87 18.04 -0.80
CA GLY A 143 -22.29 18.39 -0.82
C GLY A 143 -23.24 17.75 0.21
N GLY A 144 -22.77 17.17 1.32
CA GLY A 144 -23.69 16.81 2.43
C GLY A 144 -23.29 15.66 3.35
N SER A 145 -22.36 14.80 2.93
CA SER A 145 -21.78 13.74 3.78
C SER A 145 -20.26 13.66 3.54
N SER A 146 -19.55 14.71 3.96
CA SER A 146 -18.09 14.78 3.87
C SER A 146 -17.37 13.86 4.87
N VAL A 147 -18.11 12.98 5.55
CA VAL A 147 -17.60 12.15 6.65
C VAL A 147 -17.43 10.73 6.12
N ILE A 148 -16.20 10.38 5.76
CA ILE A 148 -15.82 8.97 5.66
C ILE A 148 -15.87 8.37 7.07
N GLY A 149 -16.51 7.22 7.20
CA GLY A 149 -16.66 6.51 8.47
C GLY A 149 -15.32 6.20 9.14
N GLU A 150 -15.36 5.96 10.45
CA GLU A 150 -14.18 5.50 11.19
C GLU A 150 -13.68 4.16 10.63
N GLY A 151 -12.37 4.04 10.50
CA GLY A 151 -11.72 2.85 9.95
C GLY A 151 -11.71 2.80 8.43
N MET A 152 -12.14 3.86 7.72
CA MET A 152 -12.27 3.84 6.27
C MET A 152 -11.06 4.43 5.56
N THR A 153 -10.59 3.75 4.52
CA THR A 153 -9.54 4.22 3.60
C THR A 153 -10.01 4.00 2.16
N ILE A 154 -9.92 5.04 1.34
CA ILE A 154 -10.30 5.01 -0.07
C ILE A 154 -9.12 5.48 -0.91
N LEU A 155 -8.80 4.71 -1.95
CA LEU A 155 -7.79 5.03 -2.94
C LEU A 155 -8.38 4.86 -4.34
N THR A 156 -8.35 5.90 -5.17
CA THR A 156 -8.91 5.85 -6.53
C THR A 156 -7.87 6.25 -7.55
N ALA A 157 -7.85 5.54 -8.68
CA ALA A 157 -7.20 6.00 -9.89
C ALA A 157 -7.83 7.33 -10.35
N CYS A 158 -7.04 8.16 -11.03
CA CYS A 158 -7.53 9.33 -11.75
C CYS A 158 -7.10 9.18 -13.21
N LYS A 159 -8.05 8.96 -14.12
CA LYS A 159 -7.81 9.11 -15.55
C LYS A 159 -8.88 10.02 -16.15
N LYS A 160 -8.43 11.10 -16.80
CA LYS A 160 -9.21 11.83 -17.80
C LYS A 160 -8.88 11.19 -19.15
N ASP A 161 -9.85 10.50 -19.73
CA ASP A 161 -9.98 10.22 -21.17
C ASP A 161 -8.74 9.71 -21.93
N GLN A 162 -7.74 9.17 -21.23
CA GLN A 162 -6.67 8.43 -21.88
C GLN A 162 -7.14 7.00 -22.01
N VAL A 163 -7.18 6.51 -23.27
CA VAL A 163 -7.11 5.08 -23.57
C VAL A 163 -6.12 4.49 -22.59
N ALA A 164 -6.55 3.50 -21.81
CA ALA A 164 -5.66 2.84 -20.87
C ALA A 164 -4.36 2.53 -21.63
N LEU A 165 -3.28 3.23 -21.30
CA LEU A 165 -1.96 2.91 -21.81
C LEU A 165 -1.62 1.59 -21.11
N GLU A 166 -2.08 0.50 -21.71
CA GLU A 166 -1.87 -0.86 -21.27
C GLU A 166 -0.42 -1.22 -21.61
N GLY A 167 0.49 -0.84 -20.72
CA GLY A 167 1.81 -1.44 -20.67
C GLY A 167 1.70 -2.78 -19.95
N ARG A 168 2.05 -3.88 -20.62
CA ARG A 168 2.23 -5.22 -20.00
C ARG A 168 0.96 -5.92 -19.48
N GLY A 169 -0.23 -5.54 -19.94
CA GLY A 169 -1.49 -6.26 -19.64
C GLY A 169 -2.19 -5.85 -18.34
N HIS A 170 -1.76 -4.72 -17.75
CA HIS A 170 -2.35 -4.10 -16.55
C HIS A 170 -2.68 -2.62 -16.78
N GLY A 171 -3.60 -2.06 -16.00
CA GLY A 171 -3.79 -0.62 -15.91
C GLY A 171 -2.60 0.07 -15.21
N VAL A 172 -2.18 1.26 -15.68
CA VAL A 172 -1.05 2.03 -15.07
C VAL A 172 -1.15 2.17 -13.55
N PHE A 173 -2.34 2.45 -13.02
CA PHE A 173 -2.52 2.59 -11.58
C PHE A 173 -2.32 1.25 -10.85
N THR A 174 -2.93 0.17 -11.35
CA THR A 174 -2.73 -1.16 -10.79
C THR A 174 -1.30 -1.66 -10.91
N ASP A 175 -0.59 -1.39 -12.01
CA ASP A 175 0.83 -1.74 -12.13
C ASP A 175 1.67 -1.07 -11.03
N LEU A 176 1.45 0.23 -10.77
CA LEU A 176 2.12 0.94 -9.67
C LEU A 176 1.72 0.40 -8.29
N LEU A 177 0.45 0.03 -8.09
CA LEU A 177 -0.01 -0.63 -6.86
C LEU A 177 0.70 -1.97 -6.64
N LEU A 178 0.84 -2.79 -7.69
CA LEU A 178 1.53 -4.07 -7.62
C LEU A 178 3.00 -3.86 -7.27
N GLN A 179 3.70 -2.93 -7.93
CA GLN A 179 5.10 -2.58 -7.60
C GLN A 179 5.24 -2.14 -6.13
N ALA A 180 4.33 -1.30 -5.64
CA ALA A 180 4.31 -0.86 -4.25
C ALA A 180 4.14 -2.05 -3.28
N LEU A 181 3.19 -2.95 -3.58
CA LEU A 181 2.90 -4.15 -2.79
C LEU A 181 4.02 -5.20 -2.87
N HIS A 182 4.81 -5.23 -3.94
CA HIS A 182 6.00 -6.07 -4.05
C HIS A 182 7.20 -5.59 -3.21
N GLY A 183 7.07 -4.44 -2.55
CA GLY A 183 8.06 -3.93 -1.59
C GLY A 183 8.58 -2.54 -1.93
N GLY A 184 8.24 -1.98 -3.10
CA GLY A 184 8.63 -0.62 -3.48
C GLY A 184 8.15 0.45 -2.49
N ALA A 185 7.05 0.19 -1.79
CA ALA A 185 6.47 1.07 -0.78
C ALA A 185 6.63 0.54 0.66
N ALA A 186 7.53 -0.41 0.91
CA ALA A 186 7.76 -0.96 2.23
C ALA A 186 8.65 -0.02 3.08
N ASN A 187 8.32 0.11 4.36
CA ASN A 187 9.24 0.75 5.32
C ASN A 187 10.35 -0.21 5.77
N VAL A 188 11.24 0.23 6.67
CA VAL A 188 12.37 -0.60 7.18
C VAL A 188 11.89 -1.91 7.82
N LEU A 189 10.68 -1.92 8.40
CA LEU A 189 10.04 -3.10 8.99
C LEU A 189 9.35 -4.00 7.96
N GLY A 190 9.44 -3.70 6.67
CA GLY A 190 8.78 -4.46 5.62
C GLY A 190 7.26 -4.22 5.53
N LYS A 191 6.71 -3.21 6.21
CA LYS A 191 5.25 -2.95 6.19
C LYS A 191 4.89 -2.05 5.02
N VAL A 192 3.96 -2.50 4.17
CA VAL A 192 3.36 -1.71 3.09
C VAL A 192 1.97 -1.26 3.53
N THR A 193 1.75 0.04 3.71
CA THR A 193 0.48 0.62 4.21
C THR A 193 -0.25 1.36 3.09
N PRO A 194 -1.56 1.63 3.22
CA PRO A 194 -2.26 2.46 2.23
C PRO A 194 -1.60 3.83 2.02
N GLY A 195 -1.10 4.45 3.10
CA GLY A 195 -0.36 5.71 3.01
C GLY A 195 0.95 5.59 2.24
N SER A 196 1.75 4.55 2.48
CA SER A 196 3.01 4.36 1.73
C SER A 196 2.77 4.02 0.27
N VAL A 197 1.71 3.25 -0.03
CA VAL A 197 1.27 2.96 -1.39
C VAL A 197 0.85 4.24 -2.11
N TYR A 198 0.04 5.10 -1.49
CA TYR A 198 -0.31 6.39 -2.09
C TYR A 198 0.93 7.22 -2.40
N SER A 199 1.83 7.41 -1.43
CA SER A 199 3.07 8.18 -1.64
C SER A 199 3.94 7.60 -2.75
N PHE A 200 4.02 6.28 -2.87
CA PHE A 200 4.77 5.60 -3.93
C PHE A 200 4.16 5.86 -5.31
N VAL A 201 2.84 5.68 -5.45
CA VAL A 201 2.13 5.94 -6.71
C VAL A 201 2.23 7.42 -7.08
N ASP A 202 2.05 8.32 -6.12
CA ASP A 202 2.10 9.77 -6.31
C ASP A 202 3.48 10.25 -6.80
N ASN A 203 4.56 9.67 -6.28
CA ASN A 203 5.94 9.98 -6.68
C ASN A 203 6.29 9.46 -8.09
N ALA A 204 5.61 8.41 -8.56
CA ALA A 204 5.83 7.87 -9.89
C ALA A 204 5.18 8.71 -11.01
N LEU A 205 4.30 9.65 -10.64
CA LEU A 205 3.51 10.45 -11.58
C LEU A 205 4.10 11.85 -11.79
N GLY A 206 4.20 12.25 -13.06
CA GLY A 206 4.71 13.55 -13.49
C GLY A 206 3.76 14.73 -13.19
N ALA A 207 4.26 15.95 -13.37
CA ALA A 207 3.51 17.18 -13.06
C ALA A 207 2.22 17.38 -13.88
N TRP A 208 2.15 16.78 -15.08
CA TRP A 208 1.01 16.87 -15.99
C TRP A 208 0.09 15.64 -15.93
N GLU A 209 0.47 14.63 -15.14
CA GLU A 209 -0.31 13.41 -14.95
C GLU A 209 -1.32 13.60 -13.82
N GLN A 210 -2.46 12.92 -13.92
CA GLN A 210 -3.46 13.00 -12.87
C GLN A 210 -3.07 12.14 -11.68
N ARG A 211 -2.98 12.78 -10.51
CA ARG A 211 -2.68 12.11 -9.23
C ARG A 211 -3.90 11.36 -8.72
N PRO A 212 -3.72 10.17 -8.11
CA PRO A 212 -4.81 9.42 -7.47
C PRO A 212 -5.45 10.22 -6.34
N VAL A 213 -6.69 9.88 -5.98
CA VAL A 213 -7.32 10.43 -4.77
C VAL A 213 -7.12 9.46 -3.62
N PHE A 214 -6.61 9.98 -2.51
CA PHE A 214 -6.49 9.25 -1.24
C PHE A 214 -7.28 9.95 -0.15
N LYS A 215 -8.20 9.23 0.49
CA LYS A 215 -8.94 9.69 1.66
C LYS A 215 -8.91 8.63 2.74
N THR A 216 -8.72 9.03 3.98
CA THR A 216 -8.67 8.07 5.09
C THR A 216 -9.13 8.71 6.39
N ASN A 217 -9.83 7.94 7.21
CA ASN A 217 -10.26 8.29 8.57
C ASN A 217 -9.95 7.11 9.48
N VAL A 218 -8.67 7.02 9.85
CA VAL A 218 -8.12 5.92 10.66
C VAL A 218 -7.20 6.52 11.73
N SER A 219 -7.20 5.95 12.92
CA SER A 219 -6.25 6.30 13.98
C SER A 219 -4.85 5.73 13.72
N GLN A 220 -4.78 4.60 13.00
CA GLN A 220 -3.54 3.95 12.59
C GLN A 220 -3.75 3.17 11.28
N PHE A 221 -2.75 3.19 10.40
CA PHE A 221 -2.78 2.32 9.21
C PHE A 221 -2.53 0.86 9.56
N VAL A 222 -3.41 -0.02 9.05
CA VAL A 222 -3.12 -1.46 8.98
C VAL A 222 -2.35 -1.76 7.69
N PRO A 223 -1.22 -2.50 7.74
CA PRO A 223 -0.48 -2.89 6.54
C PRO A 223 -1.34 -3.69 5.57
N LEU A 224 -1.33 -3.34 4.28
CA LEU A 224 -1.94 -4.13 3.21
C LEU A 224 -1.18 -5.46 3.04
N ARG A 225 0.15 -5.38 3.08
CA ARG A 225 1.05 -6.52 2.95
C ARG A 225 2.32 -6.29 3.75
N GLU A 226 2.90 -7.37 4.25
CA GLU A 226 4.22 -7.40 4.85
C GLU A 226 5.18 -8.10 3.90
N VAL A 227 6.33 -7.45 3.66
CA VAL A 227 7.48 -8.00 2.94
C VAL A 227 8.62 -8.26 3.92
N THR A 228 9.71 -8.85 3.44
CA THR A 228 10.89 -9.07 4.28
C THR A 228 11.41 -7.73 4.83
N PRO A 229 11.59 -7.59 6.15
CA PRO A 229 12.12 -6.35 6.72
C PRO A 229 13.54 -6.11 6.21
N LEU A 230 13.88 -4.86 5.96
CA LEU A 230 15.22 -4.45 5.52
C LEU A 230 16.23 -4.63 6.67
N ILE A 231 15.75 -4.42 7.90
CA ILE A 231 16.53 -4.61 9.13
C ILE A 231 15.67 -5.40 10.11
N ALA A 232 16.24 -6.46 10.67
CA ALA A 232 15.59 -7.29 11.68
C ALA A 232 15.23 -6.46 12.94
N GLU A 233 14.10 -6.76 13.55
CA GLU A 233 13.63 -6.06 14.75
C GLU A 233 14.63 -6.17 15.90
N GLU A 234 15.31 -7.31 16.04
CA GLU A 234 16.37 -7.52 17.02
C GLU A 234 17.55 -6.56 16.83
N THR A 235 17.90 -6.24 15.58
CA THR A 235 18.93 -5.25 15.27
C THR A 235 18.44 -3.83 15.58
N LEU A 236 17.19 -3.51 15.23
CA LEU A 236 16.61 -2.19 15.54
C LEU A 236 16.52 -1.95 17.06
N ARG A 237 16.21 -2.98 17.86
CA ARG A 237 16.18 -2.89 19.32
C ARG A 237 17.52 -2.47 19.92
N LYS A 238 18.65 -2.88 19.32
CA LYS A 238 20.01 -2.55 19.77
C LYS A 238 20.44 -1.13 19.46
N LEU A 239 19.73 -0.38 18.62
CA LEU A 239 20.09 1.00 18.28
C LEU A 239 20.19 1.91 19.50
N LYS A 240 19.34 1.71 20.51
CA LYS A 240 19.39 2.50 21.76
C LYS A 240 20.60 2.15 22.63
N ASP A 241 21.14 0.94 22.49
CA ASP A 241 22.29 0.47 23.26
C ASP A 241 23.58 0.94 22.60
N TRP A 242 23.67 0.88 21.27
CA TRP A 242 24.82 1.40 20.51
C TRP A 242 24.88 2.93 20.47
N PHE A 243 23.72 3.59 20.48
CA PHE A 243 23.64 5.05 20.44
C PHE A 243 22.85 5.54 21.65
N PRO A 244 23.48 5.78 22.81
CA PRO A 244 22.78 6.26 24.00
C PRO A 244 22.10 7.63 23.81
N GLU A 245 22.59 8.45 22.89
CA GLU A 245 22.00 9.74 22.49
C GLU A 245 21.94 9.87 20.96
N PRO A 246 21.04 10.68 20.38
CA PRO A 246 20.93 10.85 18.93
C PRO A 246 22.23 11.34 18.25
N SER A 247 23.04 12.14 18.96
CA SER A 247 24.32 12.67 18.50
C SER A 247 25.52 11.77 18.84
N HIS A 248 25.29 10.60 19.46
CA HIS A 248 26.37 9.70 19.84
C HIS A 248 27.11 9.19 18.60
N VAL A 249 28.44 9.16 18.68
CA VAL A 249 29.31 8.52 17.69
C VAL A 249 29.74 7.19 18.28
N PHE A 250 29.28 6.10 17.69
CA PHE A 250 29.72 4.76 18.04
C PHE A 250 31.14 4.57 17.49
N ALA A 251 32.12 4.45 18.38
CA ALA A 251 33.51 4.29 18.01
C ALA A 251 33.72 2.97 17.28
N LEU A 252 34.47 3.04 16.19
CA LEU A 252 34.92 1.87 15.43
C LEU A 252 36.44 1.87 15.43
N ASP A 253 37.03 0.69 15.31
CA ASP A 253 38.48 0.50 15.18
C ASP A 253 38.75 -0.77 14.34
N PRO A 254 40.01 -1.07 13.97
CA PRO A 254 40.34 -2.21 13.11
C PRO A 254 39.83 -3.57 13.60
N SER A 255 39.51 -3.75 14.89
CA SER A 255 38.98 -5.01 15.41
C SER A 255 37.57 -5.36 14.90
N TYR A 256 36.85 -4.40 14.32
CA TYR A 256 35.52 -4.62 13.72
C TYR A 256 35.59 -5.25 12.32
N GLU A 257 36.76 -5.23 11.66
CA GLU A 257 36.91 -5.66 10.27
C GLU A 257 37.57 -7.06 10.17
N PRO A 258 36.88 -8.07 9.60
CA PRO A 258 37.40 -9.45 9.50
C PRO A 258 38.73 -9.62 8.77
N THR A 259 39.15 -8.66 7.94
CA THR A 259 40.43 -8.73 7.22
C THR A 259 41.63 -8.27 8.04
N GLU A 260 41.41 -7.65 9.20
CA GLU A 260 42.45 -7.08 10.03
C GLU A 260 42.99 -8.06 11.06
N ALA A 261 44.29 -7.94 11.38
CA ALA A 261 44.93 -8.83 12.36
C ALA A 261 44.38 -8.66 13.79
N ALA A 262 43.79 -7.49 14.09
CA ALA A 262 43.19 -7.18 15.38
C ALA A 262 41.72 -7.63 15.49
N PHE A 263 41.19 -8.34 14.49
CA PHE A 263 39.79 -8.72 14.43
C PHE A 263 39.29 -9.45 15.67
N ASP A 264 38.18 -8.96 16.23
CA ASP A 264 37.43 -9.60 17.29
C ASP A 264 36.08 -10.11 16.72
N PRO A 265 35.77 -11.42 16.84
CA PRO A 265 34.49 -11.97 16.38
C PRO A 265 33.25 -11.27 16.95
N GLU A 266 33.26 -10.84 18.21
CA GLU A 266 32.12 -10.15 18.84
C GLU A 266 31.92 -8.76 18.21
N HIS A 267 33.00 -8.03 17.96
CA HIS A 267 32.94 -6.76 17.22
C HIS A 267 32.49 -6.98 15.78
N GLY A 268 32.95 -8.05 15.11
CA GLY A 268 32.50 -8.42 13.78
C GLY A 268 30.99 -8.64 13.67
N GLU A 269 30.37 -9.28 14.67
CA GLU A 269 28.92 -9.46 14.71
C GLU A 269 28.15 -8.14 14.85
N VAL A 270 28.65 -7.22 15.68
CA VAL A 270 28.11 -5.86 15.81
C VAL A 270 28.29 -5.09 14.51
N PHE A 271 29.47 -5.16 13.91
CA PHE A 271 29.79 -4.48 12.67
C PHE A 271 28.89 -4.93 11.52
N ALA A 272 28.65 -6.23 11.38
CA ALA A 272 27.77 -6.77 10.35
C ALA A 272 26.34 -6.22 10.48
N GLN A 273 25.85 -5.99 11.70
CA GLN A 273 24.55 -5.35 11.93
C GLN A 273 24.58 -3.85 11.63
N LEU A 274 25.62 -3.13 12.07
CA LEU A 274 25.82 -1.71 11.75
C LEU A 274 25.93 -1.49 10.24
N GLN A 275 26.65 -2.33 9.50
CA GLN A 275 26.74 -2.27 8.05
C GLN A 275 25.36 -2.46 7.37
N LYS A 276 24.50 -3.35 7.89
CA LYS A 276 23.11 -3.46 7.41
C LYS A 276 22.32 -2.18 7.69
N CYS A 277 22.48 -1.58 8.86
CA CYS A 277 21.90 -0.28 9.18
C CYS A 277 22.38 0.82 8.22
N ASN A 278 23.67 0.83 7.87
CA ASN A 278 24.25 1.80 6.95
C ASN A 278 23.69 1.63 5.53
N ARG A 279 23.58 0.39 5.03
CA ARG A 279 23.01 0.07 3.71
C ARG A 279 21.59 0.59 3.52
N HIS A 280 20.82 0.68 4.62
CA HIS A 280 19.46 1.20 4.61
C HIS A 280 19.35 2.60 5.23
N SER A 281 20.47 3.33 5.30
CA SER A 281 20.54 4.75 5.68
C SER A 281 20.08 5.06 7.10
N LEU A 282 20.16 4.11 8.03
CA LEU A 282 19.92 4.37 9.46
C LEU A 282 21.15 4.96 10.14
N ILE A 283 22.35 4.61 9.69
CA ILE A 283 23.60 5.16 10.20
C ILE A 283 24.49 5.59 9.04
N GLU A 284 25.43 6.47 9.33
CA GLU A 284 26.47 6.93 8.42
C GLU A 284 27.85 6.91 9.09
N PRO A 285 28.93 6.64 8.34
CA PRO A 285 30.29 6.77 8.87
C PRO A 285 30.62 8.23 9.21
N VAL A 286 31.51 8.42 10.17
CA VAL A 286 32.05 9.73 10.57
C VAL A 286 33.46 9.89 10.00
N ASP A 287 33.74 11.03 9.38
CA ASP A 287 35.06 11.36 8.80
C ASP A 287 35.63 10.28 7.83
N ALA A 288 34.74 9.52 7.19
CA ALA A 288 35.05 8.45 6.25
C ALA A 288 33.93 8.27 5.23
N GLU A 289 34.25 7.78 4.03
CA GLU A 289 33.27 7.54 2.97
C GLU A 289 32.48 6.23 3.16
N HIS A 290 33.11 5.22 3.74
CA HIS A 290 32.55 3.89 3.93
C HIS A 290 32.79 3.39 5.36
N MET A 291 31.89 2.53 5.86
CA MET A 291 32.01 1.92 7.19
C MET A 291 33.37 1.22 7.39
N TYR A 292 33.90 0.57 6.34
CA TYR A 292 35.23 -0.04 6.34
C TYR A 292 36.33 0.95 6.74
N TYR A 293 36.41 2.10 6.06
CA TYR A 293 37.40 3.13 6.38
C TYR A 293 37.15 3.76 7.74
N ALA A 294 35.88 3.84 8.17
CA ALA A 294 35.57 4.34 9.50
C ALA A 294 36.19 3.45 10.60
N ALA A 295 36.14 2.13 10.41
CA ALA A 295 36.80 1.17 11.29
C ALA A 295 38.33 1.26 11.19
N LEU A 296 38.90 1.22 10.00
CA LEU A 296 40.37 1.27 9.83
C LEU A 296 41.01 2.54 10.38
N ASN A 297 40.35 3.69 10.20
CA ASN A 297 40.86 4.98 10.65
C ASN A 297 40.51 5.28 12.11
N SER A 298 39.91 4.32 12.83
CA SER A 298 39.49 4.47 14.22
C SER A 298 38.60 5.70 14.49
N THR A 299 37.62 5.92 13.61
CA THR A 299 36.67 7.04 13.70
C THR A 299 35.38 6.56 14.37
N GLY A 300 34.34 6.28 13.58
CA GLY A 300 33.09 5.74 14.08
C GLY A 300 31.93 5.88 13.10
N CYS A 301 30.73 5.62 13.58
CA CYS A 301 29.49 5.89 12.88
C CYS A 301 28.49 6.61 13.77
N ARG A 302 27.50 7.27 13.17
CA ARG A 302 26.42 7.97 13.88
C ARG A 302 25.08 7.73 13.23
N LEU A 303 24.00 8.00 13.96
CA LEU A 303 22.64 7.91 13.43
C LEU A 303 22.37 9.00 12.40
N THR A 304 21.66 8.64 11.33
CA THR A 304 20.97 9.60 10.47
C THR A 304 19.66 10.05 11.13
N ALA A 305 18.95 11.00 10.51
CA ALA A 305 17.60 11.36 10.96
C ALA A 305 16.63 10.15 10.99
N LEU A 306 16.74 9.25 10.01
CA LEU A 306 15.95 8.01 9.97
C LEU A 306 16.37 7.04 11.08
N GLY A 307 17.67 6.88 11.32
CA GLY A 307 18.17 6.08 12.43
C GLY A 307 17.70 6.59 13.79
N ALA A 308 17.74 7.90 14.00
CA ALA A 308 17.28 8.52 15.24
C ALA A 308 15.78 8.24 15.49
N TYR A 309 14.96 8.28 14.44
CA TYR A 309 13.55 7.89 14.52
C TYR A 309 13.38 6.42 14.95
N TYR A 310 14.09 5.47 14.31
CA TYR A 310 14.02 4.05 14.68
C TYR A 310 14.58 3.76 16.07
N ARG A 311 15.62 4.48 16.49
CA ARG A 311 16.12 4.43 17.88
C ARG A 311 15.04 4.84 18.87
N GLU A 312 14.30 5.92 18.61
CA GLU A 312 13.23 6.38 19.48
C GLU A 312 12.10 5.35 19.60
N LEU A 313 11.76 4.67 18.50
CA LEU A 313 10.83 3.54 18.52
C LEU A 313 11.34 2.36 19.37
N ALA A 314 12.65 2.08 19.35
CA ALA A 314 13.27 1.05 20.19
C ALA A 314 13.25 1.39 21.68
N ILE A 315 13.35 2.68 22.03
CA ILE A 315 13.23 3.16 23.41
C ILE A 315 11.79 2.99 23.91
N LYS A 316 10.80 3.28 23.07
CA LYS A 316 9.37 3.12 23.38
C LYS A 316 8.88 1.67 23.40
N GLY A 317 9.73 0.71 23.00
CA GLY A 317 9.36 -0.71 22.95
C GLY A 317 8.38 -1.05 21.83
N HIS A 318 8.46 -0.36 20.69
CA HIS A 318 7.61 -0.62 19.52
C HIS A 318 8.08 -1.80 18.65
N PHE A 319 9.20 -2.42 19.02
CA PHE A 319 9.74 -3.64 18.41
C PHE A 319 9.73 -4.75 19.44
#